data_AF-A0A2D7VXD4-F1
#
_entry.id   AF-A0A2D7VXD4-F1
#
_cell.length_a   1.000
_cell.length_b   1.000
_cell.length_c   1.000
_cell.angle_alpha   90.00
_cell.angle_beta   90.00
_cell.angle_gamma   90.00
#
_symmetry.space_group_name_H-M   'P 1'
#
loop_
_entity.id
_entity.type
_entity.pdbx_description
1 polymer ?
#
loop_
_entity_poly.entity_id
_entity_poly.type
_entity_poly.pdbx_seq_one_letter_code
_entity_poly.pdbx_strand_id
1 'polypeptide(L)'
;MNIQSKKIPISQIQVDPNNPRILNKTKFKKLKSSIENFPEMLEVRPIVVADGIVVGGNMRLLAMKDLGFREVTAIDVTDWTQGQRDEFMIKDNLNYGDWDYDLLANEWEGTDLEDWGLDLWQEEKPKEEQKQRSIKINFNDDDYDTANELINALKNADTYIGGIVLDALRLQFK
;
A
#
# COMPACT_ATOMS: atom_id res chain seq x y z
N MET A 1 3.95 -24.33 20.56
CA MET A 1 4.24 -24.72 19.17
C MET A 1 5.65 -24.29 18.83
N ASN A 2 6.40 -25.10 18.11
CA ASN A 2 7.74 -24.76 17.66
C ASN A 2 7.64 -24.33 16.19
N ILE A 3 7.44 -23.04 15.95
CA ILE A 3 7.30 -22.49 14.61
C ILE A 3 8.69 -22.35 14.01
N GLN A 4 8.96 -23.10 12.94
CA GLN A 4 10.24 -23.08 12.24
C GLN A 4 10.04 -22.83 10.75
N SER A 5 10.99 -22.13 10.15
CA SER A 5 11.05 -21.99 8.70
C SER A 5 11.64 -23.25 8.06
N LYS A 6 11.14 -23.62 6.89
CA LYS A 6 11.66 -24.71 6.07
C LYS A 6 11.68 -24.32 4.60
N LYS A 7 12.55 -24.97 3.82
CA LYS A 7 12.56 -24.86 2.36
C LYS A 7 11.44 -25.73 1.78
N ILE A 8 10.62 -25.15 0.92
CA ILE A 8 9.51 -25.84 0.25
C ILE A 8 9.60 -25.56 -1.26
N PRO A 9 9.42 -26.57 -2.12
CA PRO A 9 9.24 -26.35 -3.55
C PRO A 9 8.07 -25.41 -3.82
N ILE A 10 8.30 -24.34 -4.58
CA ILE A 10 7.28 -23.33 -4.83
C ILE A 10 6.05 -23.90 -5.57
N SER A 11 6.25 -25.01 -6.30
CA SER A 11 5.19 -25.74 -7.01
C SER A 11 4.19 -26.42 -6.08
N GLN A 12 4.55 -26.65 -4.81
CA GLN A 12 3.67 -27.21 -3.79
C GLN A 12 2.84 -26.12 -3.07
N ILE A 13 3.09 -24.85 -3.38
CA ILE A 13 2.47 -23.72 -2.70
C ILE A 13 1.50 -23.00 -3.65
N GLN A 14 0.27 -22.85 -3.19
CA GLN A 14 -0.80 -22.18 -3.90
C GLN A 14 -1.10 -20.81 -3.27
N VAL A 15 -1.50 -19.87 -4.11
CA VAL A 15 -2.08 -18.62 -3.60
C VAL A 15 -3.43 -18.93 -2.99
N ASP A 16 -3.80 -18.19 -1.95
CA ASP A 16 -5.15 -18.28 -1.41
C ASP A 16 -6.14 -17.67 -2.43
N PRO A 17 -7.11 -18.46 -2.95
CA PRO A 17 -8.11 -17.96 -3.90
C PRO A 17 -9.04 -16.91 -3.28
N ASN A 18 -9.18 -16.88 -1.96
CA ASN A 18 -10.07 -15.97 -1.24
C ASN A 18 -9.37 -14.71 -0.74
N ASN A 19 -8.09 -14.51 -1.10
CA ASN A 19 -7.34 -13.33 -0.69
C ASN A 19 -7.98 -12.06 -1.30
N PRO A 20 -8.53 -11.13 -0.49
CA PRO A 20 -9.27 -9.96 -0.97
C PRO A 20 -8.38 -8.88 -1.59
N ARG A 21 -7.06 -9.07 -1.62
CA ARG A 21 -6.13 -8.03 -2.06
C ARG A 21 -6.12 -7.84 -3.57
N ILE A 22 -6.45 -6.63 -4.01
CA ILE A 22 -6.36 -6.21 -5.41
C ILE A 22 -4.90 -6.10 -5.87
N LEU A 23 -4.57 -6.75 -6.99
CA LEU A 23 -3.23 -6.73 -7.58
C LEU A 23 -2.95 -5.40 -8.32
N ASN A 24 -2.26 -4.46 -7.67
CA ASN A 24 -1.74 -3.27 -8.35
C ASN A 24 -0.44 -3.59 -9.10
N LYS A 25 -0.48 -3.56 -10.45
CA LYS A 25 0.65 -3.89 -11.34
C LYS A 25 1.92 -3.07 -11.06
N THR A 26 1.78 -1.79 -10.72
CA THR A 26 2.94 -0.91 -10.42
C THR A 26 3.60 -1.30 -9.10
N LYS A 27 2.80 -1.55 -8.05
CA LYS A 27 3.30 -2.05 -6.76
C LYS A 27 3.96 -3.43 -6.92
N PHE A 28 3.38 -4.30 -7.75
CA PHE A 28 3.95 -5.62 -8.06
C PHE A 28 5.32 -5.54 -8.74
N LYS A 29 5.48 -4.66 -9.74
CA LYS A 29 6.78 -4.46 -10.40
C LYS A 29 7.85 -4.00 -9.41
N LYS A 30 7.52 -3.04 -8.53
CA LYS A 30 8.44 -2.58 -7.47
C LYS A 30 8.82 -3.71 -6.50
N LEU A 31 7.85 -4.55 -6.12
CA LEU A 31 8.11 -5.70 -5.26
C LEU A 31 9.09 -6.69 -5.91
N LYS A 32 8.91 -7.02 -7.19
CA LYS A 32 9.85 -7.88 -7.92
C LYS A 32 11.26 -7.30 -7.92
N SER A 33 11.42 -6.03 -8.30
CA SER A 33 12.74 -5.38 -8.28
C SER A 33 13.35 -5.34 -6.88
N SER A 34 12.56 -5.17 -5.82
CA SER A 34 13.06 -5.26 -4.45
C SER A 34 13.57 -6.65 -4.09
N ILE A 35 12.90 -7.71 -4.56
CA ILE A 35 13.32 -9.10 -4.32
C ILE A 35 14.60 -9.42 -5.11
N GLU A 36 14.70 -8.98 -6.36
CA GLU A 36 15.91 -9.17 -7.19
C GLU A 36 17.13 -8.47 -6.57
N ASN A 37 16.94 -7.26 -6.04
CA ASN A 37 18.03 -6.46 -5.45
C ASN A 37 18.44 -6.92 -4.05
N PHE A 38 17.54 -7.57 -3.29
CA PHE A 38 17.83 -8.02 -1.93
C PHE A 38 17.07 -9.33 -1.59
N PRO A 39 17.47 -10.47 -2.18
CA PRO A 39 16.78 -11.75 -2.03
C PRO A 39 16.86 -12.33 -0.62
N GLU A 40 17.91 -12.02 0.16
CA GLU A 40 18.09 -12.47 1.55
C GLU A 40 16.95 -11.99 2.47
N MET A 41 16.23 -10.93 2.07
CA MET A 41 15.03 -10.46 2.77
C MET A 41 13.94 -11.55 2.85
N LEU A 42 13.90 -12.47 1.89
CA LEU A 42 12.95 -13.59 1.88
C LEU A 42 13.28 -14.66 2.93
N GLU A 43 14.53 -14.75 3.40
CA GLU A 43 14.92 -15.66 4.49
C GLU A 43 14.52 -15.10 5.86
N VAL A 44 14.68 -13.79 6.04
CA VAL A 44 14.34 -13.09 7.28
C VAL A 44 12.83 -12.89 7.40
N ARG A 45 12.17 -12.64 6.27
CA ARG A 45 10.71 -12.57 6.17
C ARG A 45 10.24 -13.61 5.17
N PRO A 46 10.13 -14.88 5.59
CA PRO A 46 9.56 -15.93 4.77
C PRO A 46 8.06 -15.71 4.57
N ILE A 47 7.49 -16.44 3.60
CA ILE A 47 6.04 -16.55 3.46
C ILE A 47 5.49 -17.47 4.55
N VAL A 48 4.21 -17.33 4.87
CA VAL A 48 3.52 -18.20 5.84
C VAL A 48 2.55 -19.08 5.08
N VAL A 49 2.63 -20.39 5.32
CA VAL A 49 1.89 -21.42 4.56
C VAL A 49 1.22 -22.39 5.53
N ALA A 50 0.00 -22.79 5.22
CA ALA A 50 -0.71 -23.87 5.90
C ALA A 50 -1.32 -24.79 4.85
N ASP A 51 -1.12 -26.11 4.96
CA ASP A 51 -1.66 -27.09 4.00
C ASP A 51 -1.31 -26.80 2.52
N GLY A 52 -0.14 -26.19 2.27
CA GLY A 52 0.28 -25.78 0.93
C GLY A 52 -0.41 -24.54 0.38
N ILE A 53 -1.20 -23.82 1.18
CA ILE A 53 -1.87 -22.56 0.83
C ILE A 53 -1.17 -21.42 1.57
N VAL A 54 -0.91 -20.30 0.88
CA VAL A 54 -0.32 -19.12 1.49
C VAL A 54 -1.33 -18.39 2.37
N VAL A 55 -1.02 -18.32 3.66
CA VAL A 55 -1.75 -17.51 4.65
C VAL A 55 -1.16 -16.10 4.74
N GLY A 56 0.14 -15.95 4.48
CA GLY A 56 0.85 -14.67 4.56
C GLY A 56 1.88 -14.48 3.44
N GLY A 57 1.81 -13.32 2.76
CA GLY A 57 2.75 -12.99 1.68
C GLY A 57 2.37 -13.50 0.28
N ASN A 58 1.08 -13.59 -0.05
CA ASN A 58 0.57 -13.96 -1.38
C ASN A 58 1.28 -13.22 -2.54
N MET A 59 1.47 -11.92 -2.38
CA MET A 59 2.17 -11.07 -3.36
C MET A 59 3.65 -11.45 -3.53
N ARG A 60 4.32 -11.87 -2.44
CA ARG A 60 5.70 -12.36 -2.50
C ARG A 60 5.76 -13.71 -3.21
N LEU A 61 4.81 -14.62 -2.96
CA LEU A 61 4.73 -15.89 -3.68
C LEU A 61 4.59 -15.66 -5.19
N LEU A 62 3.66 -14.80 -5.62
CA LEU A 62 3.48 -14.47 -7.03
C LEU A 62 4.73 -13.86 -7.65
N ALA A 63 5.40 -12.95 -6.95
CA ALA A 63 6.65 -12.36 -7.41
C ALA A 63 7.75 -13.41 -7.58
N MET A 64 7.93 -14.30 -6.60
CA MET A 64 8.92 -15.38 -6.68
C MET A 64 8.62 -16.36 -7.83
N LYS A 65 7.34 -16.68 -8.08
CA LYS A 65 6.93 -17.51 -9.24
C LYS A 65 7.29 -16.83 -10.56
N ASP A 66 6.99 -15.53 -10.69
CA ASP A 66 7.28 -14.75 -11.90
C ASP A 66 8.80 -14.57 -12.14
N LEU A 67 9.58 -14.50 -11.06
CA LEU A 67 11.05 -14.45 -11.09
C LEU A 67 11.73 -15.82 -11.28
N GLY A 68 10.97 -16.92 -11.37
CA GLY A 68 11.50 -18.24 -11.69
C GLY A 68 12.13 -19.00 -10.51
N PHE A 69 11.78 -18.65 -9.27
CA PHE A 69 12.23 -19.40 -8.09
C PHE A 69 11.71 -20.84 -8.15
N ARG A 70 12.49 -21.80 -7.64
CA ARG A 70 12.08 -23.22 -7.56
C ARG A 70 11.77 -23.65 -6.12
N GLU A 71 12.51 -23.09 -5.16
CA GLU A 71 12.31 -23.30 -3.74
C GLU A 71 12.25 -21.97 -3.01
N VAL A 72 11.50 -21.94 -1.92
CA VAL A 72 11.31 -20.76 -1.08
C VAL A 72 11.37 -21.15 0.39
N THR A 73 11.79 -20.22 1.22
CA THR A 73 11.70 -20.37 2.67
C THR A 73 10.30 -19.99 3.11
N ALA A 74 9.63 -20.90 3.81
CA ALA A 74 8.28 -20.72 4.30
C ALA A 74 8.20 -21.14 5.76
N ILE A 75 7.39 -20.44 6.54
CA ILE A 75 6.97 -20.87 7.87
C ILE A 75 5.71 -21.71 7.70
N ASP A 76 5.76 -22.96 8.16
CA ASP A 76 4.60 -23.84 8.14
C ASP A 76 3.78 -23.68 9.42
N VAL A 77 2.52 -23.34 9.24
CA VAL A 77 1.54 -23.16 10.32
C VAL A 77 0.33 -24.08 10.15
N THR A 78 0.52 -25.24 9.52
CA THR A 78 -0.54 -26.24 9.32
C THR A 78 -1.24 -26.63 10.63
N ASP A 79 -0.55 -26.59 11.77
CA ASP A 79 -1.15 -26.88 13.07
C ASP A 79 -2.08 -25.76 13.60
N TRP A 80 -2.13 -24.58 12.97
CA TRP A 80 -3.07 -23.52 13.33
C TRP A 80 -4.49 -23.88 12.95
N THR A 81 -5.45 -23.49 13.80
CA THR A 81 -6.88 -23.57 13.47
C THR A 81 -7.21 -22.62 12.32
N GLN A 82 -8.33 -22.85 11.62
CA GLN A 82 -8.77 -21.96 10.55
C GLN A 82 -8.89 -20.51 11.03
N GLY A 83 -9.52 -20.28 12.19
CA GLY A 83 -9.64 -18.95 12.79
C GLY A 83 -8.29 -18.26 13.08
N GLN A 84 -7.25 -19.00 13.46
CA GLN A 84 -5.91 -18.42 13.66
C GLN A 84 -5.25 -18.01 12.33
N ARG A 85 -5.46 -18.81 11.27
CA ARG A 85 -4.95 -18.50 9.92
C ARG A 85 -5.64 -17.25 9.37
N ASP A 86 -6.95 -17.19 9.53
CA ASP A 86 -7.81 -16.08 9.18
C ASP A 86 -7.42 -14.79 9.90
N GLU A 87 -7.30 -14.85 11.23
CA GLU A 87 -6.86 -13.75 12.08
C GLU A 87 -5.48 -13.23 11.63
N PHE A 88 -4.54 -14.13 11.38
CA PHE A 88 -3.22 -13.77 10.90
C PHE A 88 -3.27 -13.09 9.53
N MET A 89 -4.06 -13.62 8.60
CA MET A 89 -4.20 -13.03 7.27
C MET A 89 -4.74 -11.61 7.35
N ILE A 90 -5.72 -11.34 8.22
CA ILE A 90 -6.24 -9.99 8.44
C ILE A 90 -5.17 -9.09 9.05
N LYS A 91 -4.55 -9.53 10.16
CA LYS A 91 -3.54 -8.75 10.91
C LYS A 91 -2.27 -8.44 10.12
N ASP A 92 -1.77 -9.38 9.31
CA ASP A 92 -0.58 -9.17 8.46
C ASP A 92 -0.82 -8.09 7.39
N ASN A 93 -2.08 -7.90 6.99
CA ASN A 93 -2.45 -6.96 5.93
C ASN A 93 -2.93 -5.59 6.43
N LEU A 94 -3.22 -5.41 7.73
CA LEU A 94 -3.72 -4.15 8.31
C LEU A 94 -2.89 -2.91 7.93
N ASN A 95 -1.57 -3.05 7.89
CA ASN A 95 -0.66 -1.92 7.68
C ASN A 95 -0.41 -1.57 6.20
N TYR A 96 -0.81 -2.42 5.24
CA TYR A 96 -0.36 -2.30 3.83
C TYR A 96 -1.40 -2.71 2.78
N GLY A 97 -2.65 -3.01 3.13
CA GLY A 97 -3.71 -3.44 2.21
C GLY A 97 -4.61 -2.30 1.72
N ASP A 98 -4.86 -2.25 0.40
CA ASP A 98 -6.09 -1.65 -0.13
C ASP A 98 -7.12 -2.79 -0.10
N TRP A 99 -8.12 -2.72 0.78
CA TRP A 99 -9.09 -3.81 1.02
C TRP A 99 -10.26 -3.77 0.02
N ASP A 100 -10.74 -4.95 -0.40
CA ASP A 100 -12.03 -5.09 -1.08
C ASP A 100 -13.12 -5.29 -0.02
N TYR A 101 -13.80 -4.19 0.32
CA TYR A 101 -14.82 -4.17 1.38
C TYR A 101 -16.06 -4.99 1.01
N ASP A 102 -16.37 -5.13 -0.29
CA ASP A 102 -17.51 -5.92 -0.74
C ASP A 102 -17.23 -7.42 -0.54
N LEU A 103 -16.01 -7.88 -0.83
CA LEU A 103 -15.63 -9.28 -0.56
C LEU A 103 -15.52 -9.57 0.94
N LEU A 104 -14.98 -8.64 1.73
CA LEU A 104 -14.92 -8.77 3.19
C LEU A 104 -16.33 -8.90 3.80
N ALA A 105 -17.26 -8.05 3.39
CA ALA A 105 -18.63 -8.08 3.91
C ALA A 105 -19.37 -9.38 3.57
N ASN A 106 -19.09 -9.99 2.41
CA ASN A 106 -19.78 -11.19 1.95
C ASN A 106 -19.15 -12.50 2.44
N GLU A 107 -17.82 -12.62 2.43
CA GLU A 107 -17.12 -13.88 2.74
C GLU A 107 -16.70 -14.00 4.21
N TRP A 108 -16.72 -12.89 4.96
CA TRP A 108 -16.23 -12.83 6.34
C TRP A 108 -17.29 -12.38 7.35
N GLU A 109 -18.57 -12.42 6.96
CA GLU A 109 -19.71 -12.07 7.81
C GLU A 109 -19.74 -12.93 9.09
N GLY A 110 -19.68 -12.27 10.26
CA GLY A 110 -19.66 -12.95 11.58
C GLY A 110 -18.28 -13.25 12.15
N THR A 111 -17.20 -12.83 11.49
CA THR A 111 -15.82 -12.89 12.02
C THR A 111 -15.51 -11.66 12.87
N ASP A 112 -14.70 -11.81 13.92
CA ASP A 112 -14.38 -10.74 14.88
C ASP A 112 -13.32 -9.75 14.34
N LEU A 113 -13.66 -9.11 13.22
CA LEU A 113 -12.75 -8.26 12.45
C LEU A 113 -12.31 -7.03 13.25
N GLU A 114 -13.19 -6.48 14.09
CA GLU A 114 -12.90 -5.34 14.98
C GLU A 114 -11.85 -5.70 16.04
N ASP A 115 -12.01 -6.85 16.73
CA ASP A 115 -11.03 -7.35 17.70
C ASP A 115 -9.67 -7.70 17.04
N TRP A 116 -9.68 -8.02 15.75
CA TRP A 116 -8.47 -8.24 14.98
C TRP A 116 -7.78 -6.96 14.53
N GLY A 117 -8.35 -5.79 14.85
CA GLY A 117 -7.80 -4.47 14.54
C GLY A 117 -8.20 -3.94 13.17
N LEU A 118 -9.16 -4.58 12.50
CA LEU A 118 -9.79 -4.10 11.28
C LEU A 118 -11.07 -3.34 11.67
N ASP A 119 -10.93 -2.04 11.94
CA ASP A 119 -12.08 -1.15 12.13
C ASP A 119 -12.87 -1.09 10.81
N LEU A 120 -13.99 -1.82 10.75
CA LEU A 120 -14.93 -1.76 9.64
C LEU A 120 -15.64 -0.40 9.57
N TRP A 121 -15.74 0.28 10.71
CA TRP A 121 -16.22 1.65 10.84
C TRP A 121 -15.05 2.63 10.79
N GLN A 122 -14.39 2.73 9.63
CA GLN A 122 -13.78 4.00 9.32
C GLN A 122 -14.96 4.96 9.07
N GLU A 123 -15.34 5.77 10.08
CA GLU A 123 -15.69 7.14 9.74
C GLU A 123 -14.58 7.56 8.79
N GLU A 124 -14.91 7.81 7.52
CA GLU A 124 -13.95 8.38 6.59
C GLU A 124 -13.41 9.62 7.29
N LYS A 125 -12.26 9.51 7.97
CA LYS A 125 -11.46 10.68 8.25
C LYS A 125 -11.20 11.15 6.85
N PRO A 126 -11.82 12.27 6.42
CA PRO A 126 -11.74 12.68 5.04
C PRO A 126 -10.26 12.66 4.75
N LYS A 127 -9.87 11.88 3.72
CA LYS A 127 -8.50 11.93 3.20
C LYS A 127 -8.13 13.40 3.28
N GLU A 128 -7.03 13.76 3.92
CA GLU A 128 -6.50 15.10 3.76
C GLU A 128 -6.12 15.20 2.27
N GLU A 129 -7.13 15.42 1.42
CA GLU A 129 -6.99 16.19 0.21
C GLU A 129 -6.18 17.37 0.66
N GLN A 130 -4.97 17.50 0.12
CA GLN A 130 -4.22 18.73 0.24
C GLN A 130 -5.15 19.81 -0.28
N LYS A 131 -5.89 20.46 0.62
CA LYS A 131 -6.88 21.48 0.27
C LYS A 131 -6.08 22.58 -0.38
N GLN A 132 -6.06 22.58 -1.71
CA GLN A 132 -5.41 23.62 -2.48
C GLN A 132 -6.27 24.87 -2.31
N ARG A 133 -5.96 25.64 -1.27
CA ARG A 133 -6.67 26.89 -0.97
C ARG A 133 -6.14 27.95 -1.90
N SER A 134 -6.97 28.44 -2.81
CA SER A 134 -6.65 29.57 -3.68
C SER A 134 -6.84 30.89 -2.92
N ILE A 135 -5.84 31.77 -2.99
CA ILE A 135 -5.97 33.17 -2.55
C ILE A 135 -6.32 34.01 -3.78
N LYS A 136 -7.39 34.80 -3.71
CA LYS A 136 -7.71 35.79 -4.74
C LYS A 136 -6.87 37.04 -4.48
N ILE A 137 -6.04 37.42 -5.45
CA ILE A 137 -5.23 38.64 -5.44
C ILE A 137 -5.84 39.59 -6.47
N ASN A 138 -6.21 40.80 -6.04
CA ASN A 138 -6.73 41.83 -6.93
C ASN A 138 -5.56 42.61 -7.52
N PHE A 139 -5.65 42.91 -8.81
CA PHE A 139 -4.73 43.77 -9.55
C PHE A 139 -5.50 45.00 -10.04
N ASN A 140 -4.82 46.12 -10.20
CA ASN A 140 -5.36 47.26 -10.91
C ASN A 140 -5.40 46.95 -12.41
N ASP A 141 -6.26 47.64 -13.16
CA ASP A 141 -6.44 47.40 -14.59
C ASP A 141 -5.12 47.53 -15.37
N ASP A 142 -4.26 48.49 -15.01
CA ASP A 142 -2.96 48.71 -15.66
C ASP A 142 -1.95 47.56 -15.43
N ASP A 143 -2.07 46.85 -14.31
CA ASP A 143 -1.15 45.77 -13.91
C ASP A 143 -1.68 44.39 -14.28
N TYR A 144 -2.98 44.27 -14.54
CA TYR A 144 -3.67 42.99 -14.73
C TYR A 144 -3.10 42.18 -15.90
N ASP A 145 -2.94 42.82 -17.06
CA ASP A 145 -2.46 42.14 -18.27
C ASP A 145 -1.04 41.60 -18.09
N THR A 146 -0.14 42.42 -17.54
CA THR A 146 1.25 42.05 -17.24
C THR A 146 1.30 40.91 -16.20
N ALA A 147 0.52 41.02 -15.13
CA ALA A 147 0.46 39.99 -14.09
C ALA A 147 -0.05 38.65 -14.63
N ASN A 148 -1.07 38.69 -15.49
CA ASN A 148 -1.65 37.49 -16.10
C ASN A 148 -0.64 36.79 -17.03
N GLU A 149 0.12 37.53 -17.85
CA GLU A 149 1.17 36.98 -18.70
C GLU A 149 2.27 36.28 -17.88
N LEU A 150 2.79 36.94 -16.85
CA LEU A 150 3.85 36.39 -16.00
C LEU A 150 3.38 35.14 -15.22
N ILE A 151 2.16 35.17 -14.68
CA ILE A 151 1.58 34.02 -13.97
C ILE A 151 1.43 32.82 -14.93
N ASN A 152 0.98 33.04 -16.16
CA ASN A 152 0.82 31.97 -17.13
C ASN A 152 2.17 31.39 -17.59
N ALA A 153 3.20 32.23 -17.75
CA ALA A 153 4.56 31.77 -18.04
C ALA A 153 5.12 30.88 -16.91
N LEU A 154 4.92 31.27 -15.64
CA LEU A 154 5.39 30.51 -14.48
C LEU A 154 4.62 29.19 -14.27
N LYS A 155 3.32 29.16 -14.59
CA LYS A 155 2.52 27.92 -14.58
C LYS A 155 3.06 26.89 -15.57
N ASN A 156 3.51 27.32 -16.73
CA ASN A 156 4.09 26.44 -17.75
C ASN A 156 5.48 25.89 -17.38
N ALA A 157 6.13 26.48 -16.38
CA ALA A 157 7.46 26.11 -15.89
C ALA A 157 7.43 25.27 -14.59
N ASP A 158 6.27 24.70 -14.21
CA ASP A 158 6.07 23.91 -12.98
C ASP A 158 6.57 24.60 -11.69
N THR A 159 6.40 25.93 -11.64
CA THR A 159 6.92 26.75 -10.54
C THR A 159 5.86 26.97 -9.45
N TYR A 160 6.27 26.85 -8.17
CA TYR A 160 5.39 27.12 -7.03
C TYR A 160 5.19 28.63 -6.80
N ILE A 161 4.22 29.22 -7.52
CA ILE A 161 3.90 30.66 -7.48
C ILE A 161 3.56 31.15 -6.06
N GLY A 162 2.92 30.31 -5.23
CA GLY A 162 2.60 30.66 -3.84
C GLY A 162 3.83 30.97 -2.99
N GLY A 163 4.97 30.34 -3.28
CA GLY A 163 6.24 30.61 -2.59
C GLY A 163 6.80 31.99 -2.92
N ILE A 164 6.73 32.38 -4.21
CA ILE A 164 7.20 33.70 -4.68
C ILE A 164 6.42 34.83 -3.98
N VAL A 165 5.10 34.70 -3.90
CA VAL A 165 4.24 35.68 -3.23
C VAL A 165 4.55 35.73 -1.73
N LEU A 166 4.72 34.56 -1.08
CA LEU A 166 5.03 34.49 0.34
C LEU A 166 6.38 35.15 0.69
N ASP A 167 7.40 34.95 -0.13
CA ASP A 167 8.72 35.54 0.09
C ASP A 167 8.69 37.06 -0.09
N ALA A 168 7.97 37.56 -1.11
CA ALA A 168 7.75 39.00 -1.29
C ALA A 168 7.02 39.63 -0.10
N LEU A 169 5.98 38.96 0.43
CA LEU A 169 5.26 39.42 1.61
C LEU A 169 6.15 39.42 2.86
N ARG A 170 6.95 38.36 3.09
CA ARG A 170 7.87 38.29 4.23
C ARG A 170 8.90 39.41 4.25
N LEU A 171 9.32 39.91 3.09
CA LEU A 171 10.22 41.06 2.99
C LEU A 171 9.57 42.38 3.43
N GLN A 172 8.24 42.50 3.33
CA GLN A 172 7.49 43.69 3.81
C GLN A 172 7.25 43.68 5.32
N PHE A 173 7.32 42.51 5.96
CA PHE A 173 7.08 42.34 7.41
C PHE A 173 8.38 42.07 8.20
N LYS A 174 9.54 42.36 7.62
CA LYS A 174 10.84 42.43 8.32
C LYS A 174 11.18 43.89 8.62
#